data_AF-U9T1W6-F1
#
_entry.id   AF-U9T1W6-F1
#
_cell.length_a   1.000
_cell.length_b   1.000
_cell.length_c   1.000
_cell.angle_alpha   90.00
_cell.angle_beta   90.00
_cell.angle_gamma   90.00
#
_symmetry.space_group_name_H-M   'P 1'
#
loop_
_entity.id
_entity.type
_entity.pdbx_description
1 polymer ?
#
loop_
_entity_poly.entity_id
_entity_poly.type
_entity_poly.pdbx_seq_one_letter_code
_entity_poly.pdbx_strand_id
1 'polypeptide(L)'
;MSHSISNENLSILSAIKLPPFPENETKSHSFYNHIFNRIANFLLYNTRLYLPTERTFKFLEIEFYLNDATNDHDDPYSHGHEHQLTCGEWYFHRVGKSGYRGGTRKGIDITFGSAERKIYGGILIRAIQDELTKEVIEGPSLVVDKILEACGVNQGGIREMVENVWKGKSEILHDMNNTNGLVYLIQVNDELTNIDDIVKRDKKRLKYSTGLTSPYFDQKSSGTPLTRDSNKIYTSPRVGITLSNKMPSVNLRLQYLLKPYRFFTSPHLLDKGKAQLIIGLYDHFKQIDKVAKVAGISQFQVENYVQEMTNGIKNGDLNEFIGKKGKGIKGIEYCQMAGAVKKILG
;
A
#
# COMPACT_ATOMS: atom_id res chain seq x y z
N MET A 1 23.66 -20.30 -0.04
CA MET A 1 23.78 -20.19 -1.51
C MET A 1 22.57 -19.41 -1.99
N SER A 2 22.79 -18.13 -2.27
CA SER A 2 21.77 -17.18 -2.75
C SER A 2 21.53 -17.46 -4.24
N HIS A 3 20.39 -18.08 -4.57
CA HIS A 3 19.96 -18.16 -5.96
C HIS A 3 19.55 -16.76 -6.42
N SER A 4 20.46 -16.12 -7.16
CA SER A 4 20.15 -14.99 -8.02
C SER A 4 19.17 -15.48 -9.08
N ILE A 5 17.89 -15.13 -8.92
CA ILE A 5 16.90 -15.25 -9.99
C ILE A 5 17.37 -14.30 -11.11
N SER A 6 17.61 -14.85 -12.29
CA SER A 6 17.98 -14.11 -13.49
C SER A 6 16.95 -13.02 -13.80
N ASN A 7 17.43 -11.81 -14.11
CA ASN A 7 16.64 -10.67 -14.60
C ASN A 7 16.09 -10.96 -16.02
N GLU A 8 15.20 -11.94 -16.17
CA GLU A 8 14.29 -11.96 -17.31
C GLU A 8 13.28 -10.81 -17.13
N ASN A 9 12.94 -10.12 -18.22
CA ASN A 9 11.95 -9.04 -18.23
C ASN A 9 10.56 -9.58 -17.84
N LEU A 10 10.30 -9.74 -16.55
CA LEU A 10 8.96 -10.05 -16.05
C LEU A 10 8.05 -8.87 -16.40
N SER A 11 7.09 -9.09 -17.30
CA SER A 11 5.98 -8.17 -17.49
C SER A 11 5.27 -7.91 -16.16
N ILE A 12 4.71 -6.70 -15.99
CA ILE A 12 3.99 -6.31 -14.76
C ILE A 12 2.97 -7.38 -14.33
N LEU A 13 2.22 -7.95 -15.29
CA LEU A 13 1.24 -9.00 -15.01
C LEU A 13 1.89 -10.28 -14.48
N SER A 14 3.01 -10.72 -15.06
CA SER A 14 3.74 -11.89 -14.57
C SER A 14 4.34 -11.68 -13.18
N ALA A 15 4.75 -10.44 -12.87
CA ALA A 15 5.34 -10.10 -11.58
C ALA A 15 4.32 -10.14 -10.45
N ILE A 16 3.08 -9.69 -10.70
CA ILE A 16 2.02 -9.66 -9.68
C ILE A 16 1.19 -10.94 -9.60
N LYS A 17 1.26 -11.82 -10.62
CA LYS A 17 0.49 -13.07 -10.64
C LYS A 17 0.87 -13.97 -9.46
N LEU A 18 -0.15 -14.51 -8.80
CA LEU A 18 0.00 -15.50 -7.74
C LEU A 18 0.47 -16.84 -8.33
N PRO A 19 1.60 -17.42 -7.87
CA PRO A 19 1.95 -18.81 -8.19
C PRO A 19 0.93 -19.79 -7.57
N PRO A 20 0.87 -21.05 -8.03
CA PRO A 20 0.08 -22.09 -7.38
C PRO A 20 0.57 -22.33 -5.95
N PHE A 21 -0.35 -22.65 -5.04
CA PHE A 21 0.01 -23.07 -3.69
C PHE A 21 0.61 -24.49 -3.74
N PRO A 22 1.77 -24.77 -3.12
CA PRO A 22 2.40 -26.08 -3.22
C PRO A 22 1.60 -27.17 -2.49
N GLU A 23 1.43 -28.34 -3.11
CA GLU A 23 0.58 -29.44 -2.61
C GLU A 23 0.92 -29.96 -1.21
N ASN A 24 2.16 -29.77 -0.74
CA ASN A 24 2.65 -30.23 0.57
C ASN A 24 2.99 -29.07 1.53
N GLU A 25 2.65 -27.84 1.18
CA GLU A 25 2.87 -26.69 2.07
C GLU A 25 1.71 -26.56 3.06
N THR A 26 2.02 -26.26 4.32
CA THR A 26 1.01 -26.04 5.38
C THR A 26 1.12 -24.64 5.99
N LYS A 27 2.16 -23.89 5.65
CA LYS A 27 2.44 -22.55 6.17
C LYS A 27 2.02 -21.47 5.18
N SER A 28 0.72 -21.41 4.91
CA SER A 28 0.09 -20.45 3.98
C SER A 28 0.58 -19.01 4.18
N HIS A 29 0.60 -18.53 5.42
CA HIS A 29 1.04 -17.19 5.75
C HIS A 29 2.50 -16.92 5.38
N SER A 30 3.39 -17.89 5.54
CA SER A 30 4.82 -17.74 5.21
C SER A 30 5.00 -17.70 3.70
N PHE A 31 4.32 -18.60 2.99
CA PHE A 31 4.30 -18.65 1.54
C PHE A 31 3.80 -17.33 0.94
N TYR A 32 2.63 -16.85 1.39
CA TYR A 32 2.06 -15.61 0.89
C TYR A 32 2.88 -14.38 1.29
N ASN A 33 3.46 -14.35 2.49
CA ASN A 33 4.37 -13.27 2.87
C ASN A 33 5.58 -13.22 1.92
N HIS A 34 6.17 -14.36 1.51
CA HIS A 34 7.25 -14.37 0.54
C HIS A 34 6.83 -13.79 -0.82
N ILE A 35 5.63 -14.15 -1.30
CA ILE A 35 5.06 -13.61 -2.54
C ILE A 35 4.81 -12.10 -2.43
N PHE A 36 4.23 -11.64 -1.32
CA PHE A 36 3.98 -10.22 -1.08
C PHE A 36 5.30 -9.43 -1.07
N ASN A 37 6.37 -9.97 -0.48
CA ASN A 37 7.69 -9.36 -0.54
C ASN A 37 8.19 -9.23 -1.98
N ARG A 38 8.06 -10.29 -2.81
CA ARG A 38 8.46 -10.26 -4.23
C ARG A 38 7.67 -9.18 -5.00
N ILE A 39 6.34 -9.19 -4.86
CA ILE A 39 5.46 -8.24 -5.55
C ILE A 39 5.74 -6.81 -5.07
N ALA A 40 5.92 -6.60 -3.77
CA ALA A 40 6.22 -5.30 -3.20
C ALA A 40 7.56 -4.75 -3.69
N ASN A 41 8.61 -5.58 -3.78
CA ASN A 41 9.88 -5.19 -4.39
C ASN A 41 9.70 -4.69 -5.81
N PHE A 42 8.98 -5.46 -6.63
CA PHE A 42 8.70 -5.09 -8.00
C PHE A 42 7.91 -3.77 -8.08
N LEU A 43 6.79 -3.66 -7.37
CA LEU A 43 5.95 -2.47 -7.43
C LEU A 43 6.66 -1.21 -6.88
N LEU A 44 7.33 -1.30 -5.73
CA LEU A 44 7.92 -0.14 -5.07
C LEU A 44 9.18 0.38 -5.79
N TYR A 45 9.97 -0.49 -6.41
CA TYR A 45 11.23 -0.09 -7.06
C TYR A 45 11.17 -0.10 -8.58
N ASN A 46 10.58 -1.13 -9.16
CA ASN A 46 10.61 -1.42 -10.60
C ASN A 46 9.34 -1.00 -11.34
N THR A 47 8.41 -0.32 -10.68
CA THR A 47 7.16 0.15 -11.31
C THR A 47 6.94 1.65 -11.06
N ARG A 48 6.31 2.33 -12.02
CA ARG A 48 5.73 3.67 -11.83
C ARG A 48 4.26 3.67 -12.19
N LEU A 49 3.50 4.46 -11.44
CA LEU A 49 2.17 4.88 -11.82
C LEU A 49 2.29 6.08 -12.76
N TYR A 50 1.75 5.94 -13.95
CA TYR A 50 1.58 7.02 -14.90
C TYR A 50 0.17 7.57 -14.78
N LEU A 51 0.06 8.90 -14.67
CA LEU A 51 -1.21 9.63 -14.70
C LEU A 51 -1.26 10.53 -15.97
N PRO A 52 -2.45 10.95 -16.42
CA PRO A 52 -2.57 11.88 -17.54
C PRO A 52 -1.70 13.13 -17.33
N THR A 53 -1.35 13.81 -18.42
CA THR A 53 -0.38 14.92 -18.49
C THR A 53 1.11 14.53 -18.41
N GLU A 54 1.44 13.26 -18.65
CA GLU A 54 2.81 12.69 -18.64
C GLU A 54 3.47 12.58 -17.26
N ARG A 55 2.69 12.75 -16.18
CA ARG A 55 3.22 12.69 -14.81
C ARG A 55 3.46 11.25 -14.36
N THR A 56 4.64 11.02 -13.81
CA THR A 56 5.07 9.73 -13.26
C THR A 56 5.22 9.78 -11.74
N PHE A 57 4.76 8.70 -11.09
CA PHE A 57 4.75 8.59 -9.64
C PHE A 57 5.41 7.29 -9.19
N LYS A 58 6.23 7.37 -8.13
CA LYS A 58 6.71 6.21 -7.38
C LYS A 58 5.64 5.76 -6.40
N PHE A 59 5.54 4.46 -6.18
CA PHE A 59 4.87 3.96 -4.98
C PHE A 59 5.81 4.12 -3.78
N LEU A 60 5.28 4.67 -2.69
CA LEU A 60 5.99 4.76 -1.41
C LEU A 60 5.45 3.77 -0.37
N GLU A 61 4.17 3.42 -0.46
CA GLU A 61 3.48 2.57 0.50
C GLU A 61 2.32 1.79 -0.16
N ILE A 62 2.28 0.48 0.09
CA ILE A 62 1.21 -0.44 -0.36
C ILE A 62 0.80 -1.41 0.76
N GLU A 63 -0.43 -1.94 0.70
CA GLU A 63 -0.93 -2.98 1.61
C GLU A 63 -1.54 -4.16 0.86
N PHE A 64 -1.23 -5.38 1.29
CA PHE A 64 -1.81 -6.60 0.72
C PHE A 64 -3.06 -7.04 1.50
N TYR A 65 -4.08 -7.43 0.76
CA TYR A 65 -5.29 -8.07 1.25
C TYR A 65 -5.55 -9.30 0.38
N LEU A 66 -5.55 -10.49 0.98
CA LEU A 66 -5.67 -11.75 0.25
C LEU A 66 -6.59 -12.73 0.99
N ASN A 67 -7.69 -13.11 0.35
CA ASN A 67 -8.53 -14.22 0.78
C ASN A 67 -8.28 -15.42 -0.13
N ASP A 68 -7.62 -16.42 0.41
CA ASP A 68 -7.53 -17.76 -0.15
C ASP A 68 -7.91 -18.77 0.94
N ALA A 69 -9.22 -18.88 1.17
CA ALA A 69 -9.76 -19.82 2.15
C ALA A 69 -9.43 -21.29 1.81
N THR A 70 -9.13 -21.61 0.55
CA THR A 70 -8.80 -22.98 0.14
C THR A 70 -7.45 -23.46 0.66
N ASN A 71 -6.51 -22.53 0.85
CA ASN A 71 -5.17 -22.82 1.37
C ASN A 71 -4.96 -22.20 2.75
N ASP A 72 -6.00 -22.14 3.59
CA ASP A 72 -5.94 -21.63 4.96
C ASP A 72 -5.31 -20.22 5.05
N HIS A 73 -5.68 -19.33 4.11
CA HIS A 73 -5.34 -17.92 4.15
C HIS A 73 -6.60 -17.05 4.02
N ASP A 74 -7.52 -17.17 4.97
CA ASP A 74 -8.79 -16.44 5.03
C ASP A 74 -8.64 -15.07 5.71
N ASP A 75 -8.03 -14.09 5.02
CA ASP A 75 -7.90 -12.73 5.56
C ASP A 75 -9.27 -12.02 5.67
N PRO A 76 -9.81 -11.81 6.88
CA PRO A 76 -11.16 -11.28 7.09
C PRO A 76 -11.24 -9.76 6.92
N TYR A 77 -10.12 -9.12 6.53
CA TYR A 77 -10.04 -7.70 6.23
C TYR A 77 -10.01 -7.41 4.73
N SER A 78 -9.90 -8.45 3.90
CA SER A 78 -10.11 -8.33 2.45
C SER A 78 -11.55 -7.91 2.14
N HIS A 79 -11.75 -7.23 1.00
CA HIS A 79 -13.10 -6.83 0.58
C HIS A 79 -13.93 -8.04 0.12
N GLY A 80 -13.30 -9.06 -0.48
CA GLY A 80 -13.98 -10.25 -1.00
C GLY A 80 -14.94 -9.95 -2.15
N HIS A 81 -14.73 -8.83 -2.85
CA HIS A 81 -15.59 -8.44 -3.98
C HIS A 81 -15.21 -9.23 -5.24
N GLU A 82 -16.17 -9.57 -6.09
CA GLU A 82 -15.93 -10.41 -7.29
C GLU A 82 -14.83 -9.87 -8.21
N HIS A 83 -14.72 -8.55 -8.36
CA HIS A 83 -13.62 -7.91 -9.10
C HIS A 83 -12.23 -8.23 -8.54
N GLN A 84 -12.09 -8.55 -7.25
CA GLN A 84 -10.80 -8.97 -6.68
C GLN A 84 -10.40 -10.40 -7.07
N LEU A 85 -11.23 -11.13 -7.82
CA LEU A 85 -10.87 -12.40 -8.47
C LEU A 85 -10.02 -12.19 -9.73
N THR A 86 -9.92 -10.96 -10.24
CA THR A 86 -9.09 -10.64 -11.41
C THR A 86 -7.65 -10.37 -11.02
N CYS A 87 -6.77 -10.28 -12.01
CA CYS A 87 -5.37 -9.95 -11.83
C CYS A 87 -4.97 -8.91 -12.88
N GLY A 88 -4.41 -7.78 -12.44
CA GLY A 88 -3.98 -6.72 -13.34
C GLY A 88 -5.04 -5.67 -13.65
N GLU A 89 -5.99 -5.45 -12.75
CA GLU A 89 -7.01 -4.41 -12.88
C GLU A 89 -6.99 -3.43 -11.70
N TRP A 90 -7.46 -2.22 -11.97
CA TRP A 90 -7.76 -1.18 -11.00
C TRP A 90 -9.08 -1.49 -10.31
N TYR A 91 -9.05 -1.68 -9.00
CA TYR A 91 -10.25 -1.89 -8.19
C TYR A 91 -10.44 -0.75 -7.20
N PHE A 92 -11.40 0.14 -7.48
CA PHE A 92 -11.84 1.12 -6.50
C PHE A 92 -12.72 0.48 -5.42
N HIS A 93 -12.49 0.85 -4.16
CA HIS A 93 -13.22 0.30 -3.02
C HIS A 93 -14.74 0.49 -3.16
N ARG A 94 -15.48 -0.61 -3.00
CA ARG A 94 -16.93 -0.66 -3.17
C ARG A 94 -17.71 -0.45 -1.87
N VAL A 95 -18.97 -0.05 -2.03
CA VAL A 95 -20.03 -0.12 -1.00
C VAL A 95 -21.23 -0.87 -1.57
N GLY A 96 -21.61 -1.96 -0.91
CA GLY A 96 -22.57 -2.90 -1.49
C GLY A 96 -22.02 -3.54 -2.78
N LYS A 97 -22.92 -3.94 -3.68
CA LYS A 97 -22.56 -4.63 -4.94
C LYS A 97 -22.13 -3.69 -6.07
N SER A 98 -22.72 -2.49 -6.15
CA SER A 98 -22.52 -1.57 -7.29
C SER A 98 -21.96 -0.21 -6.91
N GLY A 99 -22.06 0.20 -5.64
CA GLY A 99 -21.63 1.53 -5.21
C GLY A 99 -20.11 1.62 -5.02
N TYR A 100 -19.58 2.84 -5.09
CA TYR A 100 -18.20 3.16 -4.73
C TYR A 100 -18.16 3.87 -3.39
N ARG A 101 -17.09 3.63 -2.61
CA ARG A 101 -16.83 4.42 -1.41
C ARG A 101 -16.52 5.86 -1.80
N GLY A 102 -17.01 6.81 -1.01
CA GLY A 102 -16.71 8.24 -1.13
C GLY A 102 -15.99 8.79 0.11
N GLY A 103 -15.58 10.06 0.04
CA GLY A 103 -14.93 10.77 1.15
C GLY A 103 -13.64 10.12 1.64
N THR A 104 -13.46 10.02 2.95
CA THR A 104 -12.24 9.48 3.59
C THR A 104 -12.13 7.94 3.56
N ARG A 105 -13.08 7.25 2.91
CA ARG A 105 -13.11 5.78 2.79
C ARG A 105 -12.83 5.29 1.36
N LYS A 106 -12.37 6.18 0.48
CA LYS A 106 -11.95 5.83 -0.89
C LYS A 106 -10.63 5.07 -0.80
N GLY A 107 -10.43 4.18 -1.74
CA GLY A 107 -9.18 3.45 -1.94
C GLY A 107 -9.18 2.84 -3.34
N ILE A 108 -7.98 2.56 -3.82
CA ILE A 108 -7.74 1.90 -5.09
C ILE A 108 -6.73 0.78 -4.87
N ASP A 109 -7.09 -0.41 -5.34
CA ASP A 109 -6.25 -1.59 -5.30
C ASP A 109 -5.78 -1.95 -6.71
N ILE A 110 -4.62 -2.59 -6.81
CA ILE A 110 -4.26 -3.44 -7.96
C ILE A 110 -4.78 -4.85 -7.64
N THR A 111 -5.62 -5.42 -8.51
CA THR A 111 -6.11 -6.79 -8.34
C THR A 111 -5.00 -7.79 -8.65
N PHE A 112 -4.94 -8.86 -7.86
CA PHE A 112 -3.96 -9.94 -8.04
C PHE A 112 -4.53 -11.31 -7.64
N GLY A 113 -5.85 -11.46 -7.70
CA GLY A 113 -6.57 -12.67 -7.38
C GLY A 113 -6.60 -13.70 -8.52
N SER A 114 -7.50 -14.67 -8.40
CA SER A 114 -7.69 -15.74 -9.37
C SER A 114 -9.10 -16.29 -9.30
N ALA A 115 -9.92 -16.06 -10.34
CA ALA A 115 -11.26 -16.63 -10.45
C ALA A 115 -11.25 -18.16 -10.47
N GLU A 116 -10.33 -18.75 -11.24
CA GLU A 116 -10.13 -20.20 -11.33
C GLU A 116 -9.92 -20.85 -9.96
N ARG A 117 -9.08 -20.23 -9.13
CA ARG A 117 -8.74 -20.72 -7.78
C ARG A 117 -9.63 -20.13 -6.67
N LYS A 118 -10.59 -19.27 -7.01
CA LYS A 118 -11.45 -18.53 -6.07
C LYS A 118 -10.66 -17.72 -5.03
N ILE A 119 -9.58 -17.08 -5.46
CA ILE A 119 -8.72 -16.25 -4.62
C ILE A 119 -9.06 -14.78 -4.84
N TYR A 120 -9.38 -14.05 -3.78
CA TYR A 120 -9.65 -12.61 -3.81
C TYR A 120 -8.41 -11.84 -3.37
N GLY A 121 -7.81 -11.04 -4.26
CA GLY A 121 -6.59 -10.28 -3.99
C GLY A 121 -6.71 -8.82 -4.37
N GLY A 122 -6.41 -7.92 -3.43
CA GLY A 122 -6.21 -6.49 -3.68
C GLY A 122 -4.93 -5.94 -3.04
N ILE A 123 -4.15 -5.18 -3.79
CA ILE A 123 -2.98 -4.44 -3.31
C ILE A 123 -3.35 -2.96 -3.22
N LEU A 124 -3.70 -2.51 -2.02
CA LEU A 124 -4.10 -1.13 -1.77
C LEU A 124 -2.90 -0.19 -1.93
N ILE A 125 -3.06 0.83 -2.78
CA ILE A 125 -2.09 1.92 -2.90
C ILE A 125 -2.36 2.95 -1.81
N ARG A 126 -1.34 3.22 -0.99
CA ARG A 126 -1.48 4.12 0.16
C ARG A 126 -0.73 5.40 0.02
N ALA A 127 0.45 5.38 -0.58
CA ALA A 127 1.21 6.60 -0.80
C ALA A 127 1.96 6.53 -2.12
N ILE A 128 1.95 7.66 -2.83
CA ILE A 128 2.71 7.87 -4.05
C ILE A 128 3.54 9.14 -3.94
N GLN A 129 4.65 9.21 -4.66
CA GLN A 129 5.48 10.41 -4.76
C GLN A 129 5.66 10.80 -6.21
N ASP A 130 5.39 12.06 -6.51
CA ASP A 130 5.64 12.63 -7.82
C ASP A 130 7.15 12.64 -8.14
N GLU A 131 7.56 12.07 -9.27
CA GLU A 131 8.98 12.00 -9.61
C GLU A 131 9.58 13.36 -9.97
N LEU A 132 8.78 14.30 -10.46
CA LEU A 132 9.23 15.63 -10.81
C LEU A 132 9.25 16.56 -9.60
N THR A 133 8.10 16.75 -8.93
CA THR A 133 7.94 17.75 -7.87
C THR A 133 8.40 17.25 -6.51
N LYS A 134 8.57 15.93 -6.36
CA LYS A 134 8.85 15.24 -5.08
C LYS A 134 7.72 15.34 -4.06
N GLU A 135 6.57 15.88 -4.44
CA GLU A 135 5.37 15.92 -3.63
C GLU A 135 4.93 14.52 -3.24
N VAL A 136 4.63 14.32 -1.95
CA VAL A 136 4.14 13.06 -1.41
C VAL A 136 2.63 13.16 -1.23
N ILE A 137 1.91 12.24 -1.88
CA ILE A 137 0.47 12.08 -1.73
C ILE A 137 0.26 10.87 -0.84
N GLU A 138 -0.07 11.09 0.43
CA GLU A 138 -0.21 10.04 1.44
C GLU A 138 -1.67 9.84 1.87
N GLY A 139 -2.14 8.60 1.82
CA GLY A 139 -3.46 8.14 2.23
C GLY A 139 -4.29 7.66 1.04
N PRO A 140 -4.94 6.47 1.12
CA PRO A 140 -5.73 5.90 0.02
C PRO A 140 -6.73 6.86 -0.63
N SER A 141 -7.48 7.61 0.18
CA SER A 141 -8.42 8.60 -0.36
C SER A 141 -7.76 9.71 -1.16
N LEU A 142 -6.59 10.18 -0.72
CA LEU A 142 -5.88 11.28 -1.39
C LEU A 142 -5.20 10.79 -2.67
N VAL A 143 -4.73 9.52 -2.69
CA VAL A 143 -4.27 8.88 -3.93
C VAL A 143 -5.42 8.83 -4.95
N VAL A 144 -6.62 8.41 -4.52
CA VAL A 144 -7.80 8.41 -5.40
C VAL A 144 -8.13 9.83 -5.87
N ASP A 145 -8.12 10.82 -4.98
CA ASP A 145 -8.38 12.22 -5.36
C ASP A 145 -7.36 12.74 -6.37
N LYS A 146 -6.09 12.36 -6.22
CA LYS A 146 -5.04 12.73 -7.18
C LYS A 146 -5.28 12.12 -8.56
N ILE A 147 -5.73 10.86 -8.61
CA ILE A 147 -6.06 10.18 -9.86
C ILE A 147 -7.28 10.84 -10.53
N LEU A 148 -8.33 11.14 -9.77
CA LEU A 148 -9.54 11.82 -10.26
C LEU A 148 -9.21 13.20 -10.82
N GLU A 149 -8.43 14.01 -10.07
CA GLU A 149 -7.94 15.32 -10.49
C GLU A 149 -7.16 15.22 -11.81
N ALA A 150 -6.18 14.31 -11.88
CA ALA A 150 -5.36 14.15 -13.08
C ALA A 150 -6.20 13.78 -14.31
N CYS A 151 -7.28 13.03 -14.12
CA CYS A 151 -8.19 12.61 -15.19
C CYS A 151 -9.30 13.63 -15.50
N GLY A 152 -9.29 14.81 -14.87
CA GLY A 152 -10.28 15.85 -15.09
C GLY A 152 -11.66 15.57 -14.47
N VAL A 153 -11.75 14.62 -13.54
CA VAL A 153 -13.00 14.20 -12.89
C VAL A 153 -13.24 15.00 -11.61
N ASN A 154 -14.01 16.09 -11.71
CA ASN A 154 -14.16 17.06 -10.62
C ASN A 154 -15.47 16.96 -9.80
N GLN A 155 -16.52 16.31 -10.31
CA GLN A 155 -17.85 16.35 -9.68
C GLN A 155 -18.54 14.98 -9.53
N GLY A 156 -18.34 14.02 -10.43
CA GLY A 156 -18.95 12.68 -10.38
C GLY A 156 -18.11 11.59 -9.70
N GLY A 157 -16.89 11.94 -9.25
CA GLY A 157 -16.01 11.07 -8.47
C GLY A 157 -15.69 9.73 -9.14
N ILE A 158 -15.51 8.68 -8.33
CA ILE A 158 -15.14 7.35 -8.85
C ILE A 158 -16.16 6.81 -9.85
N ARG A 159 -17.44 7.11 -9.67
CA ARG A 159 -18.48 6.62 -10.57
C ARG A 159 -18.31 7.18 -11.98
N GLU A 160 -18.17 8.49 -12.11
CA GLU A 160 -17.89 9.14 -13.39
C GLU A 160 -16.59 8.64 -14.01
N MET A 161 -15.54 8.49 -13.19
CA MET A 161 -14.26 7.94 -13.63
C MET A 161 -14.42 6.56 -14.28
N VAL A 162 -15.10 5.63 -13.61
CA VAL A 162 -15.23 4.25 -14.11
C VAL A 162 -16.24 4.16 -15.27
N GLU A 163 -17.41 4.78 -15.13
CA GLU A 163 -18.51 4.62 -16.09
C GLU A 163 -18.31 5.46 -17.35
N ASN A 164 -17.79 6.69 -17.23
CA ASN A 164 -17.72 7.64 -18.34
C ASN A 164 -16.31 7.77 -18.93
N VAL A 165 -15.30 7.96 -18.07
CA VAL A 165 -13.91 8.16 -18.53
C VAL A 165 -13.31 6.84 -18.99
N TRP A 166 -13.36 5.83 -18.13
CA TRP A 166 -12.82 4.50 -18.40
C TRP A 166 -13.76 3.60 -19.19
N LYS A 167 -15.06 3.92 -19.26
CA LYS A 167 -16.08 3.12 -19.95
C LYS A 167 -16.07 1.64 -19.52
N GLY A 168 -15.88 1.41 -18.23
CA GLY A 168 -15.83 0.09 -17.61
C GLY A 168 -14.48 -0.64 -17.73
N LYS A 169 -13.50 -0.09 -18.44
CA LYS A 169 -12.19 -0.71 -18.64
C LYS A 169 -11.24 -0.34 -17.51
N SER A 170 -10.50 -1.30 -16.98
CA SER A 170 -9.80 -1.12 -15.69
C SER A 170 -8.40 -1.73 -15.66
N GLU A 171 -7.88 -2.16 -16.79
CA GLU A 171 -6.55 -2.76 -16.90
C GLU A 171 -5.45 -1.79 -16.43
N ILE A 172 -4.45 -2.32 -15.73
CA ILE A 172 -3.31 -1.54 -15.23
C ILE A 172 -2.24 -1.30 -16.31
N LEU A 173 -2.36 -1.92 -17.48
CA LEU A 173 -1.40 -1.76 -18.58
C LEU A 173 -1.86 -0.68 -19.53
N HIS A 174 -0.88 -0.04 -20.18
CA HIS A 174 -1.15 0.95 -21.21
C HIS A 174 -1.80 0.30 -22.44
N ASP A 175 -2.94 0.83 -22.87
CA ASP A 175 -3.60 0.45 -24.11
C ASP A 175 -4.01 1.74 -24.86
N MET A 176 -3.33 2.00 -25.98
CA MET A 176 -3.53 3.20 -26.81
C MET A 176 -4.93 3.28 -27.44
N ASN A 177 -5.64 2.16 -27.53
CA ASN A 177 -6.99 2.10 -28.12
C ASN A 177 -8.09 2.25 -27.06
N ASN A 178 -7.72 2.58 -25.83
CA ASN A 178 -8.54 2.37 -24.67
C ASN A 178 -8.46 3.57 -23.72
N THR A 179 -9.61 4.13 -23.34
CA THR A 179 -9.67 5.35 -22.54
C THR A 179 -9.29 5.13 -21.07
N ASN A 180 -9.05 3.88 -20.65
CA ASN A 180 -8.33 3.56 -19.42
C ASN A 180 -6.82 3.94 -19.50
N GLY A 181 -6.28 4.10 -20.72
CA GLY A 181 -4.86 4.25 -21.04
C GLY A 181 -4.21 5.55 -20.57
N LEU A 182 -4.90 6.34 -19.76
CA LEU A 182 -4.30 7.49 -19.09
C LEU A 182 -3.75 7.15 -17.70
N VAL A 183 -4.25 6.08 -17.05
CA VAL A 183 -3.82 5.65 -15.71
C VAL A 183 -3.31 4.22 -15.79
N TYR A 184 -2.00 4.05 -15.83
CA TYR A 184 -1.39 2.74 -16.04
C TYR A 184 -0.06 2.62 -15.32
N LEU A 185 0.43 1.39 -15.25
CA LEU A 185 1.73 1.06 -14.71
C LEU A 185 2.75 0.89 -15.83
N ILE A 186 3.94 1.42 -15.62
CA ILE A 186 5.11 1.16 -16.45
C ILE A 186 6.19 0.48 -15.63
N GLN A 187 6.92 -0.42 -16.27
CA GLN A 187 8.11 -1.01 -15.69
C GLN A 187 9.30 -0.07 -15.90
N VAL A 188 10.08 0.09 -14.85
CA VAL A 188 11.35 0.80 -14.85
C VAL A 188 12.42 -0.22 -15.24
N ASN A 189 13.15 0.07 -16.33
CA ASN A 189 14.25 -0.72 -16.96
C ASN A 189 13.89 -1.50 -18.25
N ASP A 190 12.78 -1.21 -18.92
CA ASP A 190 12.68 -1.59 -20.34
C ASP A 190 13.43 -0.55 -21.17
N GLU A 191 14.23 -0.97 -22.16
CA GLU A 191 15.02 -0.09 -23.05
C GLU A 191 14.16 0.95 -23.81
N LEU A 192 12.83 0.88 -23.68
CA LEU A 192 11.81 1.77 -24.23
C LEU A 192 11.39 2.93 -23.30
N THR A 193 11.76 2.94 -22.02
CA THR A 193 11.35 3.98 -21.04
C THR A 193 12.55 4.58 -20.32
N ASN A 194 13.37 5.34 -21.04
CA ASN A 194 14.40 6.17 -20.40
C ASN A 194 13.70 7.23 -19.52
N ILE A 195 13.66 7.01 -18.20
CA ILE A 195 13.03 7.89 -17.21
C ILE A 195 13.56 9.33 -17.32
N ASP A 196 14.84 9.48 -17.68
CA ASP A 196 15.44 10.80 -17.89
C ASP A 196 14.75 11.57 -19.03
N ASP A 197 14.23 10.88 -20.05
CA ASP A 197 13.53 11.51 -21.17
C ASP A 197 12.09 11.87 -20.81
N ILE A 198 11.41 11.10 -19.95
CA ILE A 198 10.09 11.47 -19.40
C ILE A 198 10.23 12.69 -18.50
N VAL A 199 11.19 12.69 -17.56
CA VAL A 199 11.44 13.82 -16.66
C VAL A 199 11.86 15.08 -17.44
N LYS A 200 12.63 14.95 -18.52
CA LYS A 200 12.95 16.08 -19.41
C LYS A 200 11.72 16.61 -20.14
N ARG A 201 10.84 15.74 -20.64
CA ARG A 201 9.57 16.13 -21.29
C ARG A 201 8.64 16.85 -20.33
N ASP A 202 8.51 16.36 -19.10
CA ASP A 202 7.70 16.99 -18.06
C ASP A 202 8.23 18.39 -17.69
N LYS A 203 9.55 18.52 -17.47
CA LYS A 203 10.19 19.83 -17.21
C LYS A 203 9.95 20.82 -18.35
N LYS A 204 9.90 20.35 -19.60
CA LYS A 204 9.60 21.19 -20.76
C LYS A 204 8.12 21.61 -20.76
N ARG A 205 7.18 20.72 -20.46
CA ARG A 205 5.74 21.05 -20.40
C ARG A 205 5.38 22.02 -19.29
N LEU A 206 5.98 21.89 -18.10
CA LEU A 206 5.76 22.87 -17.01
C LEU A 206 6.26 24.28 -17.35
N LYS A 207 7.25 24.42 -18.26
CA LYS A 207 7.67 25.74 -18.76
C LYS A 207 6.66 26.39 -19.72
N TYR A 208 5.75 25.61 -20.31
CA TYR A 208 4.74 26.11 -21.26
C TYR A 208 3.31 26.14 -20.70
N SER A 209 3.04 25.55 -19.53
CA SER A 209 1.75 25.71 -18.83
C SER A 209 1.83 26.80 -17.76
N THR A 210 1.94 28.06 -18.17
CA THR A 210 1.68 29.19 -17.28
C THR A 210 0.18 29.27 -17.00
N GLY A 211 -0.27 29.01 -15.76
CA GLY A 211 -1.66 29.30 -15.40
C GLY A 211 -2.26 28.75 -14.10
N LEU A 212 -1.60 27.89 -13.32
CA LEU A 212 -2.14 27.42 -12.03
C LEU A 212 -1.07 27.45 -10.94
N THR A 213 -1.11 28.51 -10.13
CA THR A 213 -0.32 28.63 -8.90
C THR A 213 -0.94 27.74 -7.82
N SER A 214 -0.28 26.63 -7.48
CA SER A 214 -0.54 25.90 -6.24
C SER A 214 0.15 26.63 -5.08
N PRO A 215 -0.56 26.99 -3.99
CA PRO A 215 -0.02 27.83 -2.92
C PRO A 215 0.82 27.09 -1.87
N TYR A 216 1.28 25.86 -2.12
CA TYR A 216 2.07 25.08 -1.15
C TYR A 216 3.50 24.82 -1.64
N PHE A 217 4.30 25.86 -1.76
CA PHE A 217 5.76 25.70 -1.76
C PHE A 217 6.44 26.93 -1.16
N ASP A 218 6.77 26.82 0.13
CA ASP A 218 8.00 27.43 0.63
C ASP A 218 8.47 26.64 1.85
N GLN A 219 9.52 25.84 1.66
CA GLN A 219 10.53 25.59 2.70
C GLN A 219 11.77 24.96 2.07
N LYS A 220 12.85 25.75 2.07
CA LYS A 220 14.22 25.34 1.77
C LYS A 220 14.66 24.25 2.76
N SER A 221 15.17 23.12 2.27
CA SER A 221 16.02 22.24 3.06
C SER A 221 17.38 22.09 2.38
N SER A 222 18.36 22.83 2.91
CA SER A 222 19.77 22.54 2.75
C SER A 222 20.13 21.45 3.77
N GLY A 223 20.20 20.20 3.31
CA GLY A 223 20.63 19.06 4.11
C GLY A 223 21.42 18.10 3.24
N THR A 224 22.67 17.89 3.61
CA THR A 224 23.66 17.01 2.99
C THR A 224 23.09 15.61 2.66
N PRO A 225 23.54 14.95 1.57
CA PRO A 225 22.95 13.68 1.15
C PRO A 225 23.30 12.60 2.16
N LEU A 226 22.30 12.15 2.93
CA LEU A 226 22.36 10.86 3.60
C LEU A 226 22.62 9.81 2.51
N THR A 227 23.79 9.17 2.59
CA THR A 227 24.22 8.08 1.73
C THR A 227 23.09 7.06 1.60
N ARG A 228 22.57 6.87 0.38
CA ARG A 228 21.47 5.96 0.06
C ARG A 228 21.85 4.54 0.47
N ASP A 229 21.32 4.09 1.60
CA ASP A 229 21.26 2.67 1.91
C ASP A 229 20.38 2.02 0.83
N SER A 230 20.98 1.15 0.03
CA SER A 230 20.43 0.62 -1.21
C SER A 230 19.14 -0.19 -0.97
N ASN A 231 18.05 0.22 -1.62
CA ASN A 231 16.80 -0.53 -1.83
C ASN A 231 16.29 -1.39 -0.65
N LYS A 232 16.13 -0.78 0.53
CA LYS A 232 15.52 -1.46 1.69
C LYS A 232 14.01 -1.23 1.77
N ILE A 233 13.25 -2.34 1.75
CA ILE A 233 11.81 -2.33 2.06
C ILE A 233 11.62 -2.62 3.54
N TYR A 234 10.70 -1.85 4.13
CA TYR A 234 10.24 -2.03 5.49
C TYR A 234 8.82 -2.57 5.47
N THR A 235 8.47 -3.29 6.53
CA THR A 235 7.12 -3.82 6.72
C THR A 235 6.56 -3.45 8.08
N SER A 236 5.23 -3.36 8.15
CA SER A 236 4.50 -3.17 9.41
C SER A 236 3.09 -3.75 9.32
N PRO A 237 2.34 -3.80 10.44
CA PRO A 237 0.90 -4.02 10.38
C PRO A 237 0.19 -2.98 9.50
N ARG A 238 -0.95 -3.39 8.93
CA ARG A 238 -1.79 -2.52 8.08
C ARG A 238 -2.48 -1.42 8.89
N VAL A 239 -2.73 -0.29 8.25
CA VAL A 239 -3.34 0.91 8.84
C VAL A 239 -4.85 0.87 8.69
N GLY A 240 -5.57 1.26 9.75
CA GLY A 240 -7.03 1.34 9.74
C GLY A 240 -7.73 0.02 10.07
N ILE A 241 -6.98 -1.03 10.32
CA ILE A 241 -7.49 -2.32 10.78
C ILE A 241 -7.70 -2.30 12.30
N THR A 242 -8.90 -2.70 12.76
CA THR A 242 -9.26 -2.77 14.18
C THR A 242 -10.06 -4.04 14.49
N LEU A 243 -10.21 -4.35 15.78
CA LEU A 243 -11.09 -5.40 16.31
C LEU A 243 -12.52 -4.90 16.60
N SER A 244 -12.90 -3.76 16.01
CA SER A 244 -14.23 -3.20 16.22
C SER A 244 -15.36 -4.03 15.62
N ASN A 245 -15.07 -4.73 14.53
CA ASN A 245 -15.94 -5.75 13.97
C ASN A 245 -15.57 -7.11 14.58
N LYS A 246 -16.57 -7.87 15.03
CA LYS A 246 -16.40 -9.21 15.61
C LYS A 246 -16.54 -10.34 14.57
N MET A 247 -17.00 -10.02 13.36
CA MET A 247 -17.22 -10.98 12.28
C MET A 247 -15.99 -11.09 11.37
N PRO A 248 -15.68 -12.27 10.81
CA PRO A 248 -16.39 -13.55 10.98
C PRO A 248 -16.20 -14.18 12.36
N SER A 249 -15.00 -14.10 12.93
CA SER A 249 -14.73 -14.37 14.34
C SER A 249 -13.60 -13.49 14.84
N VAL A 250 -13.55 -13.22 16.15
CA VAL A 250 -12.43 -12.46 16.74
C VAL A 250 -11.12 -13.22 16.54
N ASN A 251 -11.12 -14.56 16.71
CA ASN A 251 -9.91 -15.37 16.55
C ASN A 251 -9.31 -15.26 15.16
N LEU A 252 -10.11 -15.38 14.11
CA LEU A 252 -9.62 -15.23 12.74
C LEU A 252 -9.08 -13.82 12.50
N ARG A 253 -9.79 -12.78 12.98
CA ARG A 253 -9.34 -11.39 12.86
C ARG A 253 -8.00 -11.13 13.56
N LEU A 254 -7.80 -11.71 14.74
CA LEU A 254 -6.54 -11.58 15.48
C LEU A 254 -5.35 -12.09 14.67
N GLN A 255 -5.51 -13.22 13.97
CA GLN A 255 -4.44 -13.82 13.16
C GLN A 255 -3.91 -12.87 12.07
N TYR A 256 -4.72 -11.92 11.59
CA TYR A 256 -4.34 -10.99 10.52
C TYR A 256 -4.05 -9.56 10.97
N LEU A 257 -4.40 -9.21 12.21
CA LEU A 257 -4.35 -7.84 12.72
C LEU A 257 -2.93 -7.26 12.73
N LEU A 258 -1.94 -8.07 13.12
CA LEU A 258 -0.53 -7.65 13.23
C LEU A 258 0.36 -8.20 12.11
N LYS A 259 -0.21 -8.84 11.08
CA LYS A 259 0.59 -9.39 9.98
C LYS A 259 1.31 -8.25 9.24
N PRO A 260 2.59 -8.44 8.85
CA PRO A 260 3.42 -7.40 8.25
C PRO A 260 3.11 -7.18 6.76
N TYR A 261 1.83 -7.00 6.43
CA TYR A 261 1.33 -6.92 5.05
C TYR A 261 1.25 -5.49 4.51
N ARG A 262 1.83 -4.51 5.22
CA ARG A 262 2.08 -3.14 4.75
C ARG A 262 3.55 -3.01 4.39
N PHE A 263 3.86 -2.56 3.18
CA PHE A 263 5.22 -2.44 2.63
C PHE A 263 5.52 -1.00 2.22
N PHE A 264 6.72 -0.51 2.54
CA PHE A 264 7.12 0.88 2.26
C PHE A 264 8.64 1.06 2.20
N THR A 265 9.12 2.07 1.47
CA THR A 265 10.57 2.29 1.23
C THR A 265 11.15 3.51 1.94
N SER A 266 10.32 4.52 2.24
CA SER A 266 10.76 5.83 2.74
C SER A 266 9.98 6.21 4.01
N PRO A 267 10.25 5.56 5.16
CA PRO A 267 9.42 5.71 6.36
C PRO A 267 9.34 7.16 6.90
N HIS A 268 10.41 7.94 6.71
CA HIS A 268 10.49 9.35 7.07
C HIS A 268 9.58 10.28 6.25
N LEU A 269 9.02 9.80 5.13
CA LEU A 269 8.07 10.55 4.30
C LEU A 269 6.60 10.22 4.64
N LEU A 270 6.36 9.31 5.59
CA LEU A 270 5.01 8.81 5.90
C LEU A 270 4.55 9.34 7.27
N ASP A 271 3.45 10.10 7.29
CA ASP A 271 2.85 10.66 8.50
C ASP A 271 1.70 9.80 9.04
N LYS A 272 1.07 8.98 8.19
CA LYS A 272 -0.07 8.13 8.56
C LYS A 272 0.40 6.76 9.06
N GLY A 273 -0.30 6.27 10.08
CA GLY A 273 -0.01 4.95 10.66
C GLY A 273 1.34 4.87 11.38
N LYS A 274 1.74 5.95 12.09
CA LYS A 274 3.00 6.00 12.85
C LYS A 274 3.13 4.88 13.88
N ALA A 275 2.05 4.49 14.55
CA ALA A 275 2.08 3.40 15.54
C ALA A 275 2.49 2.06 14.91
N GLN A 276 1.83 1.70 13.81
CA GLN A 276 2.15 0.53 13.00
C GLN A 276 3.60 0.60 12.50
N LEU A 277 3.99 1.73 11.92
CA LEU A 277 5.33 1.96 11.37
C LEU A 277 6.40 1.76 12.45
N ILE A 278 6.25 2.36 13.63
CA ILE A 278 7.19 2.22 14.75
C ILE A 278 7.27 0.76 15.21
N ILE A 279 6.13 0.09 15.39
CA ILE A 279 6.10 -1.33 15.81
C ILE A 279 6.78 -2.21 14.77
N GLY A 280 6.46 -2.04 13.49
CA GLY A 280 7.08 -2.79 12.40
C GLY A 280 8.58 -2.58 12.36
N LEU A 281 9.06 -1.34 12.32
CA LEU A 281 10.49 -1.03 12.32
C LEU A 281 11.19 -1.56 13.59
N TYR A 282 10.55 -1.47 14.75
CA TYR A 282 11.10 -2.04 15.98
C TYR A 282 11.18 -3.57 15.90
N ASP A 283 10.22 -4.25 15.28
CA ASP A 283 10.30 -5.68 15.02
C ASP A 283 11.46 -6.06 14.09
N HIS A 284 11.83 -5.19 13.14
CA HIS A 284 13.00 -5.37 12.27
C HIS A 284 14.34 -5.13 12.99
N PHE A 285 14.43 -4.07 13.80
CA PHE A 285 15.73 -3.59 14.32
C PHE A 285 16.02 -3.93 15.77
N LYS A 286 14.97 -4.03 16.60
CA LYS A 286 15.04 -4.13 18.06
C LYS A 286 15.91 -3.05 18.72
N GLN A 287 16.04 -1.89 18.07
CA GLN A 287 16.94 -0.78 18.43
C GLN A 287 16.22 0.56 18.24
N ILE A 288 15.99 1.28 19.34
CA ILE A 288 15.22 2.55 19.38
C ILE A 288 15.86 3.63 18.50
N ASP A 289 17.17 3.79 18.61
CA ASP A 289 17.97 4.76 17.85
C ASP A 289 17.86 4.54 16.34
N LYS A 290 17.91 3.27 15.90
CA LYS A 290 17.74 2.90 14.49
C LYS A 290 16.32 3.18 13.99
N VAL A 291 15.30 2.83 14.78
CA VAL A 291 13.91 3.11 14.44
C VAL A 291 13.70 4.62 14.29
N ALA A 292 14.15 5.41 15.26
CA ALA A 292 14.04 6.87 15.24
C ALA A 292 14.70 7.48 14.00
N LYS A 293 15.94 7.05 13.69
CA LYS A 293 16.68 7.49 12.51
C LYS A 293 15.97 7.15 11.20
N VAL A 294 15.47 5.92 11.05
CA VAL A 294 14.82 5.45 9.81
C VAL A 294 13.43 6.07 9.62
N ALA A 295 12.68 6.24 10.71
CA ALA A 295 11.34 6.83 10.70
C ALA A 295 11.34 8.36 10.65
N GLY A 296 12.50 9.01 10.85
CA GLY A 296 12.60 10.47 10.89
C GLY A 296 11.86 11.10 12.07
N ILE A 297 11.89 10.47 13.24
CA ILE A 297 11.21 10.93 14.47
C ILE A 297 12.16 10.89 15.68
N SER A 298 11.75 11.47 16.81
CA SER A 298 12.57 11.48 18.02
C SER A 298 12.66 10.10 18.68
N GLN A 299 13.80 9.80 19.33
CA GLN A 299 13.97 8.57 20.11
C GLN A 299 12.92 8.49 21.24
N PHE A 300 12.64 9.61 21.91
CA PHE A 300 11.59 9.70 22.93
C PHE A 300 10.22 9.24 22.42
N GLN A 301 9.85 9.62 21.19
CA GLN A 301 8.59 9.18 20.60
C GLN A 301 8.59 7.67 20.35
N VAL A 302 9.71 7.10 19.87
CA VAL A 302 9.85 5.65 19.70
C VAL A 302 9.78 4.92 21.03
N GLU A 303 10.49 5.40 22.04
CA GLU A 303 10.49 4.88 23.42
C GLU A 303 9.08 4.79 23.97
N ASN A 304 8.32 5.89 23.91
CA ASN A 304 6.95 5.94 24.39
C ASN A 304 6.07 4.86 23.71
N TYR A 305 6.12 4.75 22.38
CA TYR A 305 5.30 3.78 21.64
C TYR A 305 5.71 2.33 21.94
N VAL A 306 7.02 2.04 22.06
CA VAL A 306 7.53 0.71 22.39
C VAL A 306 7.21 0.34 23.85
N GLN A 307 7.28 1.30 24.76
CA GLN A 307 6.89 1.11 26.16
C GLN A 307 5.41 0.75 26.27
N GLU A 308 4.53 1.44 25.53
CA GLU A 308 3.10 1.18 25.55
C GLU A 308 2.73 -0.17 24.93
N MET A 309 3.45 -0.60 23.87
CA MET A 309 3.34 -1.98 23.39
C MET A 309 3.81 -2.99 24.45
N THR A 310 4.92 -2.71 25.14
CA THR A 310 5.44 -3.59 26.19
C THR A 310 4.48 -3.69 27.39
N ASN A 311 3.85 -2.58 27.76
CA ASN A 311 2.79 -2.54 28.76
C ASN A 311 1.59 -3.39 28.33
N GLY A 312 1.17 -3.31 27.07
CA GLY A 312 0.15 -4.17 26.50
C GLY A 312 0.50 -5.67 26.56
N ILE A 313 1.76 -6.04 26.32
CA ILE A 313 2.22 -7.44 26.45
C ILE A 313 2.09 -7.94 27.89
N LYS A 314 2.48 -7.11 28.87
CA LYS A 314 2.45 -7.49 30.29
C LYS A 314 1.02 -7.51 30.83
N ASN A 315 0.31 -6.40 30.66
CA ASN A 315 -0.89 -6.07 31.42
C ASN A 315 -2.15 -5.93 30.56
N GLY A 316 -2.03 -5.97 29.23
CA GLY A 316 -3.17 -5.70 28.34
C GLY A 316 -4.27 -6.75 28.42
N ASP A 317 -5.52 -6.28 28.41
CA ASP A 317 -6.73 -7.10 28.24
C ASP A 317 -7.31 -6.86 26.84
N LEU A 318 -7.38 -7.92 26.03
CA LEU A 318 -7.90 -7.84 24.68
C LEU A 318 -9.37 -7.39 24.62
N ASN A 319 -10.15 -7.66 25.67
CA ASN A 319 -11.57 -7.29 25.73
C ASN A 319 -11.78 -5.76 25.70
N GLU A 320 -10.76 -4.97 26.02
CA GLU A 320 -10.79 -3.51 25.91
C GLU A 320 -10.77 -3.03 24.46
N PHE A 321 -10.36 -3.88 23.51
CA PHE A 321 -10.18 -3.50 22.11
C PHE A 321 -11.19 -4.17 21.16
N ILE A 322 -12.10 -5.00 21.67
CA ILE A 322 -13.07 -5.74 20.85
C ILE A 322 -14.42 -4.99 20.76
N GLY A 323 -15.04 -5.00 19.58
CA GLY A 323 -16.38 -4.44 19.38
C GLY A 323 -16.41 -2.92 19.43
N LYS A 324 -17.44 -2.33 20.06
CA LYS A 324 -17.57 -0.86 20.12
C LYS A 324 -16.34 -0.17 20.74
N LYS A 325 -15.70 -0.81 21.74
CA LYS A 325 -14.47 -0.31 22.38
C LYS A 325 -13.28 -0.29 21.42
N GLY A 326 -13.27 -1.19 20.44
CA GLY A 326 -12.27 -1.27 19.38
C GLY A 326 -12.31 -0.16 18.34
N LYS A 327 -13.35 0.68 18.35
CA LYS A 327 -13.60 1.64 17.28
C LYS A 327 -12.69 2.85 17.43
N GLY A 328 -11.85 3.10 16.42
CA GLY A 328 -11.02 4.30 16.35
C GLY A 328 -9.66 4.20 17.03
N ILE A 329 -9.29 3.02 17.54
CA ILE A 329 -7.96 2.75 18.12
C ILE A 329 -6.86 3.19 17.16
N LYS A 330 -5.95 4.03 17.66
CA LYS A 330 -4.80 4.59 16.92
C LYS A 330 -3.71 5.04 17.90
N GLY A 331 -2.52 5.37 17.38
CA GLY A 331 -1.45 5.94 18.20
C GLY A 331 -1.04 5.02 19.36
N ILE A 332 -1.03 5.56 20.58
CA ILE A 332 -0.65 4.82 21.79
C ILE A 332 -1.61 3.66 22.11
N GLU A 333 -2.92 3.87 21.99
CA GLU A 333 -3.91 2.80 22.22
C GLU A 333 -3.71 1.63 21.25
N TYR A 334 -3.28 1.92 20.02
CA TYR A 334 -2.92 0.87 19.06
C TYR A 334 -1.70 0.07 19.54
N CYS A 335 -0.69 0.72 20.13
CA CYS A 335 0.46 0.04 20.69
C CYS A 335 0.07 -0.89 21.84
N GLN A 336 -0.79 -0.43 22.76
CA GLN A 336 -1.33 -1.25 23.85
C GLN A 336 -2.11 -2.46 23.30
N MET A 337 -3.01 -2.23 22.33
CA MET A 337 -3.75 -3.31 21.65
C MET A 337 -2.79 -4.30 20.98
N ALA A 338 -1.79 -3.81 20.25
CA ALA A 338 -0.81 -4.66 19.59
C ALA A 338 -0.03 -5.51 20.61
N GLY A 339 0.30 -4.95 21.78
CA GLY A 339 0.89 -5.69 22.88
C GLY A 339 -0.02 -6.79 23.41
N ALA A 340 -1.29 -6.48 23.68
CA ALA A 340 -2.29 -7.45 24.14
C ALA A 340 -2.52 -8.59 23.13
N VAL A 341 -2.48 -8.27 21.83
CA VAL A 341 -2.60 -9.27 20.76
C VAL A 341 -1.34 -10.15 20.69
N LYS A 342 -0.13 -9.57 20.79
CA LYS A 342 1.13 -10.33 20.83
C LYS A 342 1.17 -11.30 22.01
N LYS A 343 0.66 -10.89 23.19
CA LYS A 343 0.53 -11.75 24.37
C LYS A 343 -0.32 -13.01 24.10
N ILE A 344 -1.38 -12.89 23.31
CA ILE A 344 -2.32 -13.98 23.02
C ILE A 344 -1.80 -14.90 21.91
N LEU A 345 -1.18 -14.32 20.88
CA LEU A 345 -0.74 -15.09 19.72
C LEU A 345 0.60 -15.82 19.93
N GLY A 346 1.39 -15.42 20.93
CA GLY A 346 2.60 -16.12 21.37
C GLY A 346 3.63 -16.27 20.28
#